data_AF-A0A950L9F3-F1
#
_entry.id   AF-A0A950L9F3-F1
#
_cell.length_a   1.000
_cell.length_b   1.000
_cell.length_c   1.000
_cell.angle_alpha   90.00
_cell.angle_beta   90.00
_cell.angle_gamma   90.00
#
_symmetry.space_group_name_H-M   'P 1'
#
loop_
_entity.id
_entity.type
_entity.pdbx_description
1 polymer ?
#
loop_
_entity_poly.entity_id
_entity_poly.type
_entity_poly.pdbx_seq_one_letter_code
_entity_poly.pdbx_strand_id
1 'polypeptide(L)'
;MTLANMREQGVRGLAVYCLNHSCRHHTVVNVDRYPHEVEVPSFGRRLKCSKCGGKRVDVRPNWKEASPVQDWRGRPVMPSED
;
A
#
# COMPACT_ATOMS: atom_id res chain seq x y z
N MET A 1 -2.39 1.84 10.83
CA MET A 1 -3.45 2.38 9.95
C MET A 1 -4.43 1.26 9.60
N THR A 2 -5.73 1.50 9.77
CA THR A 2 -6.81 0.59 9.36
C THR A 2 -7.23 0.84 7.90
N LEU A 3 -7.95 -0.10 7.29
CA LEU A 3 -8.54 0.11 5.95
C LEU A 3 -9.57 1.24 5.95
N ALA A 4 -10.27 1.49 7.06
CA ALA A 4 -11.15 2.65 7.19
C ALA A 4 -10.41 3.97 6.94
N ASN A 5 -9.36 4.22 7.73
CA ASN A 5 -8.54 5.44 7.65
C ASN A 5 -7.83 5.58 6.29
N MET A 6 -7.48 4.45 5.65
CA MET A 6 -6.91 4.44 4.31
C MET A 6 -7.93 4.89 3.25
N ARG A 7 -9.16 4.34 3.31
CA ARG A 7 -10.25 4.65 2.36
C ARG A 7 -10.75 6.08 2.50
N GLU A 8 -10.74 6.65 3.71
CA GLU A 8 -11.03 8.07 3.95
C GLU A 8 -10.08 9.01 3.21
N GLN A 9 -8.86 8.55 2.90
CA GLN A 9 -7.86 9.30 2.12
C GLN A 9 -7.97 9.03 0.61
N GLY A 10 -9.03 8.34 0.16
CA GLY A 10 -9.22 7.97 -1.24
C GLY A 10 -8.43 6.74 -1.69
N VAL A 11 -7.71 6.07 -0.79
CA VAL A 11 -6.88 4.90 -1.12
C VAL A 11 -7.64 3.60 -0.89
N ARG A 12 -7.67 2.74 -1.91
CA ARG A 12 -8.35 1.44 -1.93
C ARG A 12 -7.40 0.27 -2.22
N GLY A 13 -6.24 0.55 -2.81
CA GLY A 13 -5.19 -0.41 -3.09
C GLY A 13 -4.10 -0.46 -2.01
N LEU A 14 -3.48 -1.62 -1.88
CA LEU A 14 -2.21 -1.80 -1.17
C LEU A 14 -1.08 -2.00 -2.17
N ALA A 15 -0.02 -1.23 -2.06
CA ALA A 15 1.24 -1.47 -2.75
C ALA A 15 2.05 -2.53 -1.98
N VAL A 16 2.40 -3.61 -2.65
CA VAL A 16 3.02 -4.80 -2.06
C VAL A 16 4.37 -5.04 -2.72
N TYR A 17 5.44 -5.09 -1.93
CA TYR A 17 6.81 -5.23 -2.41
C TYR A 17 7.48 -6.49 -1.84
N CYS A 18 8.08 -7.29 -2.70
CA CYS A 18 8.92 -8.40 -2.27
C CYS A 18 10.29 -7.89 -1.84
N LEU A 19 10.64 -8.09 -0.57
CA LEU A 19 11.93 -7.69 0.01
C LEU A 19 13.08 -8.67 -0.29
N ASN A 20 12.90 -9.57 -1.27
CA ASN A 20 14.02 -10.34 -1.82
C ASN A 20 14.68 -9.50 -2.92
N HIS A 21 15.91 -9.05 -2.68
CA HIS A 21 16.66 -8.19 -3.62
C HIS A 21 16.85 -8.80 -5.01
N SER A 22 16.87 -10.13 -5.14
CA SER A 22 16.95 -10.78 -6.46
C SER A 22 15.60 -10.83 -7.17
N CYS A 23 14.50 -10.75 -6.42
CA CYS A 23 13.14 -10.82 -6.97
C CYS A 23 12.61 -9.44 -7.35
N ARG A 24 12.63 -8.48 -6.41
CA ARG A 24 12.09 -7.11 -6.55
C ARG A 24 10.67 -7.01 -7.12
N HIS A 25 9.90 -8.09 -7.05
CA HIS A 25 8.51 -8.11 -7.54
C HIS A 25 7.64 -7.17 -6.72
N HIS A 26 6.84 -6.35 -7.40
CA HIS A 26 5.88 -5.43 -6.81
C HIS A 26 4.53 -5.58 -7.51
N THR A 27 3.44 -5.41 -6.76
CA THR A 27 2.08 -5.35 -7.30
C THR A 27 1.18 -4.50 -6.42
N VAL A 28 0.09 -4.00 -6.99
CA VAL A 28 -1.02 -3.40 -6.24
C VAL A 28 -2.12 -4.45 -6.03
N VAL A 29 -2.70 -4.48 -4.83
CA VAL A 29 -3.80 -5.38 -4.46
C VAL A 29 -4.98 -4.56 -3.96
N ASN A 30 -6.14 -4.67 -4.61
CA ASN A 30 -7.38 -4.08 -4.10
C ASN A 30 -7.85 -4.85 -2.86
N VAL A 31 -8.21 -4.12 -1.80
CA VAL A 31 -8.65 -4.69 -0.53
C VAL A 31 -10.06 -4.25 -0.12
N ASP A 32 -10.91 -3.82 -1.05
CA ASP A 32 -12.29 -3.40 -0.79
C ASP A 32 -13.14 -4.52 -0.15
N ARG A 33 -12.83 -5.78 -0.44
CA ARG A 33 -13.53 -6.95 0.14
C ARG A 33 -13.25 -7.18 1.63
N TYR A 34 -12.30 -6.47 2.24
CA TYR A 34 -11.90 -6.67 3.63
C TYR A 34 -12.62 -5.68 4.58
N PRO A 35 -12.94 -6.10 5.82
CA PRO A 35 -13.55 -5.23 6.82
C PRO A 35 -12.72 -3.98 7.13
N HIS A 36 -13.40 -2.93 7.57
CA HIS A 36 -12.82 -1.59 7.79
C HIS A 36 -11.75 -1.58 8.89
N GLU A 37 -11.94 -2.40 9.92
CA GLU A 37 -11.07 -2.56 11.09
C GLU A 37 -9.78 -3.31 10.80
N VAL A 38 -9.64 -3.94 9.63
CA VAL A 38 -8.41 -4.64 9.27
C VAL A 38 -7.25 -3.65 9.17
N GLU A 39 -6.14 -3.99 9.82
CA GLU A 39 -4.93 -3.18 9.75
C GLU A 39 -4.12 -3.49 8.50
N VAL A 40 -3.59 -2.45 7.83
CA VAL A 40 -2.73 -2.60 6.63
C VAL A 40 -1.51 -3.50 6.88
N PRO A 41 -0.76 -3.38 7.99
CA PRO A 41 0.40 -4.26 8.25
C PRO A 41 0.03 -5.75 8.42
N SER A 42 -1.23 -6.07 8.74
CA SER A 42 -1.66 -7.46 8.94
C SER A 42 -1.56 -8.30 7.66
N PHE A 43 -1.65 -7.67 6.49
CA PHE A 43 -1.50 -8.33 5.19
C PHE A 43 -0.08 -8.82 4.96
N GLY A 44 0.94 -8.04 5.33
CA GLY A 44 2.35 -8.41 5.13
C GLY A 44 2.70 -9.74 5.81
N ARG A 45 2.11 -10.02 6.98
CA ARG A 45 2.31 -11.27 7.74
C ARG A 45 1.68 -12.50 7.09
N ARG A 46 0.71 -12.31 6.17
CA ARG A 46 -0.09 -13.38 5.56
C ARG A 46 0.26 -13.64 4.09
N LEU A 47 1.04 -12.76 3.47
CA LEU A 47 1.37 -12.81 2.05
C LEU A 47 2.66 -13.61 1.78
N LYS A 48 2.72 -14.21 0.60
CA LYS A 48 3.89 -14.84 -0.01
C LYS A 48 4.06 -14.27 -1.41
N CYS A 49 5.28 -13.96 -1.81
CA CYS A 49 5.56 -13.53 -3.18
C CYS A 49 5.21 -14.65 -4.17
N SER A 50 4.33 -14.39 -5.14
CA SER A 50 3.94 -15.36 -6.16
C SER A 50 5.06 -15.73 -7.14
N LYS A 51 6.10 -14.89 -7.27
CA LYS A 51 7.24 -15.13 -8.15
C LYS A 51 8.33 -16.00 -7.53
N CYS A 52 8.81 -15.65 -6.34
CA CYS A 52 9.95 -16.34 -5.69
C CYS A 52 9.57 -17.14 -4.44
N GLY A 53 8.33 -17.03 -3.97
CA GLY A 53 7.86 -17.70 -2.77
C GLY A 53 8.39 -17.12 -1.45
N GLY A 54 9.08 -15.99 -1.45
CA GLY A 54 9.54 -15.32 -0.23
C GLY A 54 8.38 -14.81 0.63
N LYS A 55 8.56 -14.87 1.96
CA LYS A 55 7.61 -14.37 2.97
C LYS A 55 7.94 -12.95 3.48
N ARG A 56 9.11 -12.42 3.12
CA ARG A 56 9.48 -11.03 3.43
C ARG A 56 8.83 -10.11 2.41
N VAL A 57 7.68 -9.55 2.80
CA VAL A 57 6.85 -8.69 1.97
C VAL A 57 6.57 -7.41 2.75
N ASP A 58 6.81 -6.27 2.13
CA ASP A 58 6.39 -4.97 2.64
C ASP A 58 5.04 -4.60 2.03
N VAL A 59 4.16 -4.03 2.85
CA VAL A 59 2.78 -3.69 2.46
C VAL A 59 2.46 -2.29 2.96
N ARG A 60 2.11 -1.42 2.02
CA ARG A 60 1.77 -0.02 2.29
C ARG A 60 0.47 0.34 1.58
N PRO A 61 -0.26 1.37 2.02
CA PRO A 61 -1.30 1.98 1.21
C PRO A 61 -0.73 2.42 -0.15
N ASN A 62 -1.50 2.26 -1.22
CA ASN A 62 -1.12 2.77 -2.53
C ASN A 62 -1.36 4.29 -2.59
N TRP A 63 -0.40 5.08 -2.09
CA TRP A 63 -0.52 6.54 -2.03
C TRP A 63 -0.64 7.24 -3.40
N LYS A 64 -0.42 6.51 -4.51
CA LYS A 64 -0.73 7.01 -5.87
C LYS A 64 -2.21 7.29 -6.11
N GLU A 65 -3.08 6.65 -5.33
CA GLU A 65 -4.53 6.84 -5.39
C GLU A 65 -5.00 8.04 -4.54
N ALA A 66 -4.18 8.49 -3.60
CA ALA A 66 -4.56 9.58 -2.71
C ALA A 66 -4.67 10.89 -3.48
N SER A 67 -5.62 11.72 -3.05
CA SER A 67 -5.72 13.10 -3.53
C SER A 67 -4.39 13.82 -3.30
N PRO A 68 -3.97 14.72 -4.23
CA PRO A 68 -2.78 15.52 -4.05
C PRO A 68 -2.86 16.30 -2.73
N VAL A 69 -1.82 16.20 -1.91
CA VAL A 69 -1.67 17.09 -0.75
C VAL A 69 -1.18 18.45 -1.24
N GLN A 70 -1.58 19.54 -0.61
CA GLN A 70 -1.13 20.87 -1.04
C GLN A 70 0.17 21.27 -0.32
N ASP A 71 1.11 21.90 -1.02
CA ASP A 71 2.24 22.59 -0.39
C ASP A 71 1.75 23.82 0.39
N TRP A 72 2.66 24.45 1.13
CA TRP A 72 2.35 25.67 1.88
C TRP A 72 1.89 26.86 1.02
N ARG A 73 2.07 26.79 -0.32
CA ARG A 73 1.57 27.77 -1.30
C ARG A 73 0.23 27.35 -1.92
N GLY A 74 -0.37 26.26 -1.46
CA GLY A 74 -1.63 25.72 -2.01
C GLY A 74 -1.45 24.97 -3.33
N ARG A 75 -0.23 24.65 -3.77
CA ARG A 75 0.00 23.91 -5.01
C ARG A 75 -0.11 22.40 -4.77
N PRO A 76 -0.73 21.63 -5.67
CA PRO A 76 -0.82 20.19 -5.51
C PRO A 76 0.58 19.56 -5.56
N VAL A 77 0.89 18.76 -4.55
CA VAL A 77 2.06 17.91 -4.41
C VAL A 77 1.58 16.48 -4.53
N MET A 78 2.15 15.76 -5.49
CA MET A 78 1.95 14.32 -5.62
C MET A 78 2.76 13.63 -4.51
N PRO A 79 2.18 12.69 -3.74
CA PRO A 79 2.94 11.92 -2.75
C PRO A 79 4.07 11.13 -3.43
N SER A 80 5.32 11.34 -3.02
CA SER A 80 6.51 10.63 -3.52
C SER A 80 6.67 9.24 -2.85
N GLU A 81 7.21 8.27 -3.61
CA GLU A 81 7.55 6.92 -3.13
C GLU A 81 9.01 6.89 -2.64
N ASP A 82 9.24 6.90 -1.32
CA ASP A 82 10.51 6.44 -0.71
C ASP A 82 10.36 5.00 -0.20
#